data_AF-A0A976SL63-F1
#
_entry.id   AF-A0A976SL63-F1
#
_cell.length_a   1.000
_cell.length_b   1.000
_cell.length_c   1.000
_cell.angle_alpha   90.00
_cell.angle_beta   90.00
_cell.angle_gamma   90.00
#
_symmetry.space_group_name_H-M   'P 1'
#
loop_
_entity.id
_entity.type
_entity.pdbx_description
1 polymer ?
#
loop_
_entity_poly.entity_id
_entity_poly.type
_entity_poly.pdbx_seq_one_letter_code
_entity_poly.pdbx_strand_id
1 'polypeptide(L)'
;MLSNNFDNEYDRGCPGLDYLGVGYDSIYANSMGGEASILDPGYRAPIIEFTWRKNSEGFSPTLGSLHPVGGWINEINNLDELKDSLSANAKLNGDIPNNSFTGSLEYKNSFSKFKSKNQRVYNKIEQCIRYQVGIPLNLPWKYTESFEFSVSKLPVLKYSEIKECNILDKSSGSNDKCDPIKPWIKFFEMFGTHFNHQLTLGGKITQTMRFDASRLDDLREHGVDVDFAIQTSLGSSEGNVSAKASKDKSKLDEIGFKKISVLGGHMPNFPLDDEEFASWAESVSDNPMPVGVVATSLKTLLDPKLHSSYDEALHQYGILNGINYEQLKVISGDVTEFSKEVNGASVTIQ
;
A
#
# COMPACT_ATOMS: atom_id res chain seq x y z
N MET A 1 -34.69 18.57 34.57
CA MET A 1 -33.67 19.22 33.74
C MET A 1 -33.16 18.15 32.79
N LEU A 2 -33.61 18.19 31.53
CA LEU A 2 -33.15 17.30 30.48
C LEU A 2 -31.76 17.78 30.05
N SER A 3 -30.74 16.96 30.27
CA SER A 3 -29.40 17.20 29.75
C SER A 3 -29.43 16.99 28.24
N ASN A 4 -29.41 18.10 27.49
CA ASN A 4 -29.17 18.05 26.06
C ASN A 4 -27.71 17.64 25.83
N ASN A 5 -27.47 16.35 25.58
CA ASN A 5 -26.26 15.90 24.90
C ASN A 5 -26.36 16.35 23.44
N PHE A 6 -25.90 17.56 23.15
CA PHE A 6 -25.44 17.89 21.80
C PHE A 6 -24.06 17.28 21.65
N ASP A 7 -23.98 16.01 21.24
CA ASP A 7 -22.79 15.56 20.52
C ASP A 7 -22.73 16.43 19.27
N ASN A 8 -21.86 17.45 19.28
CA ASN A 8 -21.68 18.33 18.15
C ASN A 8 -21.19 17.47 16.98
N GLU A 9 -22.04 17.28 15.98
CA GLU A 9 -21.74 16.64 14.70
C GLU A 9 -20.43 17.17 14.06
N TYR A 10 -20.06 18.40 14.44
CA TYR A 10 -18.83 19.13 14.10
C TYR A 10 -17.51 18.67 14.76
N ASP A 11 -17.54 17.72 15.70
CA ASP A 11 -16.33 17.17 16.35
C ASP A 11 -15.89 15.82 15.75
N ARG A 12 -16.62 15.30 14.75
CA ARG A 12 -16.18 14.11 14.02
C ARG A 12 -15.12 14.52 12.99
N GLY A 13 -13.85 14.31 13.33
CA GLY A 13 -12.77 14.32 12.34
C GLY A 13 -13.08 13.33 11.21
N CYS A 14 -12.59 13.59 10.01
CA CYS A 14 -12.79 12.69 8.88
C CYS A 14 -11.91 11.43 9.07
N PRO A 15 -12.48 10.23 9.31
CA PRO A 15 -11.69 9.04 9.57
C PRO A 15 -10.76 8.71 8.41
N GLY A 16 -9.60 8.14 8.72
CA GLY A 16 -8.56 7.83 7.72
C GLY A 16 -7.69 9.02 7.29
N LEU A 17 -8.03 10.27 7.66
CA LEU A 17 -7.16 11.43 7.41
C LEU A 17 -5.81 11.36 8.14
N ASP A 18 -5.73 10.61 9.23
CA ASP A 18 -4.50 10.46 10.02
C ASP A 18 -3.34 9.82 9.23
N TYR A 19 -3.64 9.20 8.08
CA TYR A 19 -2.64 8.65 7.16
C TYR A 19 -2.07 9.69 6.17
N LEU A 20 -2.64 10.89 6.12
CA LEU A 20 -2.20 11.97 5.24
C LEU A 20 -0.99 12.66 5.87
N GLY A 21 0.02 13.01 5.07
CA GLY A 21 1.25 13.60 5.59
C GLY A 21 2.10 12.63 6.43
N VAL A 22 1.78 11.34 6.40
CA VAL A 22 2.52 10.28 7.08
C VAL A 22 3.64 9.75 6.18
N GLY A 23 4.75 9.36 6.80
CA GLY A 23 5.86 8.71 6.14
C GLY A 23 5.47 7.39 5.45
N TYR A 24 6.17 7.06 4.38
CA TYR A 24 5.90 5.89 3.56
C TYR A 24 7.20 5.25 3.07
N ASP A 25 7.44 4.02 3.47
CA ASP A 25 8.62 3.25 3.12
C ASP A 25 8.39 2.46 1.83
N SER A 26 8.95 2.96 0.74
CA SER A 26 8.81 2.34 -0.58
C SER A 26 9.42 0.93 -0.66
N ILE A 27 10.35 0.55 0.22
CA ILE A 27 10.97 -0.79 0.20
C ILE A 27 10.02 -1.83 0.80
N TYR A 28 9.33 -1.47 1.87
CA TYR A 28 8.41 -2.37 2.59
C TYR A 28 6.97 -2.26 2.17
N ALA A 29 6.59 -1.21 1.43
CA ALA A 29 5.24 -0.99 0.96
C ALA A 29 4.60 -2.24 0.34
N ASN A 30 3.34 -2.46 0.65
CA ASN A 30 2.51 -3.50 0.07
C ASN A 30 1.02 -3.11 0.18
N SER A 31 0.53 -2.46 -0.87
CA SER A 31 -0.83 -1.93 -0.91
C SER A 31 -1.89 -2.99 -1.15
N MET A 32 -1.49 -4.22 -1.49
CA MET A 32 -2.40 -5.37 -1.58
C MET A 32 -2.77 -5.93 -0.20
N GLY A 33 -2.07 -5.50 0.86
CA GLY A 33 -2.20 -6.09 2.19
C GLY A 33 -1.50 -7.45 2.28
N GLY A 34 -1.40 -7.96 3.51
CA GLY A 34 -0.53 -9.06 3.85
C GLY A 34 -1.10 -10.06 4.84
N GLU A 35 -0.39 -11.17 5.07
CA GLU A 35 -0.76 -12.12 6.15
C GLU A 35 -0.45 -11.54 7.53
N ALA A 36 0.56 -10.68 7.60
CA ALA A 36 0.97 -10.03 8.86
C ALA A 36 0.18 -8.75 9.17
N SER A 37 -0.32 -8.06 8.15
CA SER A 37 -1.06 -6.80 8.31
C SER A 37 -2.00 -6.56 7.15
N ILE A 38 -3.23 -6.15 7.45
CA ILE A 38 -4.21 -5.68 6.46
C ILE A 38 -3.85 -4.27 5.97
N LEU A 39 -3.25 -3.47 6.86
CA LEU A 39 -2.68 -2.17 6.54
C LEU A 39 -1.38 -2.31 5.76
N ASP A 40 -1.12 -1.36 4.88
CA ASP A 40 0.13 -1.31 4.13
C ASP A 40 1.33 -1.20 5.10
N PRO A 41 2.25 -2.18 5.12
CA PRO A 41 3.42 -2.15 6.01
C PRO A 41 4.42 -1.05 5.64
N GLY A 42 4.19 -0.29 4.57
CA GLY A 42 4.93 0.90 4.20
C GLY A 42 4.63 2.12 5.07
N TYR A 43 3.49 2.21 5.77
CA TYR A 43 3.21 3.37 6.62
C TYR A 43 4.24 3.52 7.76
N ARG A 44 4.62 4.77 8.04
CA ARG A 44 5.66 5.16 9.01
C ARG A 44 5.17 6.28 9.93
N ALA A 45 6.06 6.95 10.66
CA ALA A 45 5.68 8.03 11.56
C ALA A 45 5.11 9.26 10.82
N PRO A 46 4.23 10.05 11.46
CA PRO A 46 3.69 11.28 10.88
C PRO A 46 4.78 12.35 10.68
N ILE A 47 4.72 13.05 9.55
CA ILE A 47 5.73 14.03 9.12
C ILE A 47 5.13 15.43 9.09
N ILE A 48 3.95 15.57 8.48
CA ILE A 48 3.25 16.84 8.41
C ILE A 48 2.38 17.02 9.66
N GLU A 49 2.50 18.17 10.31
CA GLU A 49 1.62 18.59 11.40
C GLU A 49 0.51 19.47 10.83
N PHE A 50 -0.72 18.97 10.87
CA PHE A 50 -1.87 19.71 10.38
C PHE A 50 -2.44 20.68 11.41
N THR A 51 -2.82 21.86 10.92
CA THR A 51 -3.68 22.79 11.66
C THR A 51 -5.12 22.56 11.22
N TRP A 52 -6.01 22.42 12.18
CA TRP A 52 -7.45 22.21 11.97
C TRP A 52 -8.21 23.47 12.39
N ARG A 53 -9.15 23.95 11.58
CA ARG A 53 -9.95 25.13 11.89
C ARG A 53 -11.43 24.90 11.58
N LYS A 54 -12.30 25.26 12.52
CA LYS A 54 -13.76 25.27 12.34
C LYS A 54 -14.21 26.56 11.63
N ASN A 55 -13.69 26.80 10.44
CA ASN A 55 -14.09 27.90 9.56
C ASN A 55 -14.17 27.40 8.11
N SER A 56 -14.52 28.27 7.16
CA SER A 56 -14.64 27.92 5.73
C SER A 56 -13.36 27.37 5.09
N GLU A 57 -12.22 27.38 5.77
CA GLU A 57 -10.92 26.91 5.27
C GLU A 57 -10.55 25.50 5.79
N GLY A 58 -11.24 25.00 6.82
CA GLY A 58 -10.92 23.72 7.48
C GLY A 58 -12.14 22.86 7.81
N PHE A 59 -13.31 23.21 7.28
CA PHE A 59 -14.55 22.46 7.44
C PHE A 59 -15.22 22.26 6.09
N SER A 60 -15.55 21.01 5.76
CA SER A 60 -16.33 20.66 4.58
C SER A 60 -17.81 20.57 4.96
N PRO A 61 -18.67 21.51 4.50
CA PRO A 61 -20.09 21.49 4.83
C PRO A 61 -20.83 20.29 4.24
N THR A 62 -20.34 19.74 3.12
CA THR A 62 -20.95 18.57 2.45
C THR A 62 -20.62 17.27 3.15
N LEU A 63 -19.41 17.15 3.71
CA LEU A 63 -18.97 15.95 4.43
C LEU A 63 -19.22 16.04 5.94
N GLY A 64 -19.68 17.20 6.43
CA GLY A 64 -19.85 17.45 7.87
C GLY A 64 -18.55 17.32 8.68
N SER A 65 -17.38 17.40 8.05
CA SER A 65 -16.12 17.00 8.65
C SER A 65 -15.02 18.06 8.55
N LEU A 66 -14.12 18.03 9.54
CA LEU A 66 -12.91 18.84 9.57
C LEU A 66 -11.87 18.29 8.58
N HIS A 67 -11.19 19.19 7.86
CA HIS A 67 -10.08 18.87 6.97
C HIS A 67 -8.87 19.80 7.27
N PRO A 68 -7.64 19.38 6.95
CA PRO A 68 -6.48 20.20 7.23
C PRO A 68 -6.53 21.51 6.43
N VAL A 69 -6.16 22.62 7.06
CA VAL A 69 -6.12 23.94 6.41
C VAL A 69 -5.12 23.91 5.26
N GLY A 70 -5.58 24.25 4.05
CA GLY A 70 -4.78 24.21 2.81
C GLY A 70 -4.76 22.85 2.11
N GLY A 71 -5.31 21.81 2.74
CA GLY A 71 -5.60 20.54 2.07
C GLY A 71 -6.93 20.59 1.33
N TRP A 72 -7.20 19.57 0.53
CA TRP A 72 -8.43 19.42 -0.22
C TRP A 72 -9.04 18.04 0.02
N ILE A 73 -10.37 17.98 -0.09
CA ILE A 73 -11.14 16.74 -0.13
C ILE A 73 -12.08 16.80 -1.33
N ASN A 74 -12.01 15.81 -2.21
CA ASN A 74 -12.91 15.66 -3.34
C ASN A 74 -13.70 14.36 -3.18
N GLU A 75 -15.02 14.48 -3.14
CA GLU A 75 -15.92 13.32 -3.27
C GLU A 75 -15.90 12.85 -4.73
N ILE A 76 -15.73 11.54 -4.94
CA ILE A 76 -15.69 10.97 -6.28
C ILE A 76 -17.13 10.80 -6.76
N ASN A 77 -17.52 11.62 -7.74
CA ASN A 77 -18.93 11.71 -8.17
C ASN A 77 -19.15 11.21 -9.60
N ASN A 78 -18.11 10.77 -10.31
CA ASN A 78 -18.23 10.26 -11.68
C ASN A 78 -17.27 9.10 -12.00
N LEU A 79 -17.57 8.41 -13.11
CA LEU A 79 -16.89 7.18 -13.55
C LEU A 79 -15.43 7.39 -13.97
N ASP A 80 -15.08 8.55 -14.53
CA ASP A 80 -13.72 8.84 -14.97
C ASP A 80 -12.80 9.05 -13.77
N GLU A 81 -13.23 9.85 -12.79
CA GLU A 81 -12.54 10.04 -11.50
C GLU A 81 -12.42 8.73 -10.72
N LEU A 82 -13.46 7.90 -10.75
CA LEU A 82 -13.44 6.57 -10.14
C LEU A 82 -12.41 5.67 -10.82
N LYS A 83 -12.36 5.65 -12.16
CA LYS A 83 -11.40 4.85 -12.93
C LYS A 83 -9.96 5.25 -12.62
N ASP A 84 -9.67 6.55 -12.58
CA ASP A 84 -8.35 7.05 -12.21
C ASP A 84 -7.99 6.63 -10.77
N SER A 85 -8.96 6.71 -9.84
CA SER A 85 -8.78 6.31 -8.45
C SER A 85 -8.55 4.81 -8.24
N LEU A 86 -9.18 3.96 -9.07
CA LEU A 86 -9.04 2.50 -9.02
C LEU A 86 -7.69 2.03 -9.61
N SER A 87 -7.11 2.80 -10.54
CA SER A 87 -5.87 2.44 -11.23
C SER A 87 -4.62 2.46 -10.33
N ALA A 88 -4.68 3.11 -9.16
CA ALA A 88 -3.51 3.34 -8.30
C ALA A 88 -3.75 2.88 -6.86
N ASN A 89 -3.42 1.63 -6.54
CA ASN A 89 -3.38 1.16 -5.16
C ASN A 89 -2.22 1.80 -4.36
N ALA A 90 -1.10 2.08 -5.02
CA ALA A 90 -0.02 2.92 -4.51
C ALA A 90 0.76 3.54 -5.67
N LYS A 91 0.96 4.86 -5.66
CA LYS A 91 1.75 5.60 -6.64
C LYS A 91 2.89 6.33 -5.93
N LEU A 92 4.11 6.00 -6.31
CA LEU A 92 5.31 6.67 -5.82
C LEU A 92 5.77 7.69 -6.86
N ASN A 93 6.10 8.90 -6.42
CA ASN A 93 6.65 9.97 -7.25
C ASN A 93 8.05 10.36 -6.75
N GLY A 94 8.97 10.64 -7.68
CA GLY A 94 10.34 11.08 -7.36
C GLY A 94 11.34 9.93 -7.24
N ASP A 95 12.08 9.89 -6.14
CA ASP A 95 13.22 8.98 -5.94
C ASP A 95 12.76 7.58 -5.55
N ILE A 96 12.53 6.72 -6.53
CA ILE A 96 12.04 5.36 -6.34
C ILE A 96 13.22 4.38 -6.44
N PRO A 97 13.58 3.68 -5.36
CA PRO A 97 14.58 2.61 -5.44
C PRO A 97 14.13 1.48 -6.37
N ASN A 98 15.06 0.92 -7.15
CA ASN A 98 14.80 -0.21 -8.07
C ASN A 98 14.26 -1.47 -7.38
N ASN A 99 14.43 -1.57 -6.07
CA ASN A 99 13.97 -2.69 -5.25
C ASN A 99 12.82 -2.32 -4.31
N SER A 100 12.05 -1.30 -4.69
CA SER A 100 10.78 -0.98 -4.02
C SER A 100 9.87 -2.20 -3.92
N PHE A 101 9.11 -2.30 -2.82
CA PHE A 101 8.20 -3.39 -2.46
C PHE A 101 8.86 -4.75 -2.14
N THR A 102 10.14 -4.96 -2.51
CA THR A 102 10.84 -6.24 -2.32
C THR A 102 11.14 -6.58 -0.86
N GLY A 103 11.11 -5.58 0.03
CA GLY A 103 11.29 -5.74 1.47
C GLY A 103 10.07 -6.35 2.17
N SER A 104 8.89 -6.23 1.55
CA SER A 104 7.62 -6.73 2.11
C SER A 104 7.64 -8.25 2.32
N LEU A 105 6.95 -8.69 3.37
CA LEU A 105 6.87 -10.11 3.72
C LEU A 105 6.20 -10.91 2.60
N GLU A 106 5.15 -10.35 2.00
CA GLU A 106 4.41 -10.96 0.92
C GLU A 106 5.27 -11.13 -0.32
N TYR A 107 6.08 -10.12 -0.69
CA TYR A 107 7.01 -10.25 -1.80
C TYR A 107 8.02 -11.36 -1.51
N LYS A 108 8.66 -11.38 -0.33
CA LYS A 108 9.63 -12.42 0.05
C LYS A 108 9.03 -13.84 0.04
N ASN A 109 7.82 -14.00 0.57
CA ASN A 109 7.10 -15.26 0.60
C ASN A 109 6.67 -15.74 -0.80
N SER A 110 6.28 -14.80 -1.66
CA SER A 110 5.86 -15.08 -3.03
C SER A 110 7.05 -15.36 -3.94
N PHE A 111 8.15 -14.62 -3.77
CA PHE A 111 9.37 -14.72 -4.56
C PHE A 111 9.99 -16.12 -4.52
N SER A 112 10.08 -16.75 -3.34
CA SER A 112 10.61 -18.11 -3.21
C SER A 112 9.72 -19.16 -3.90
N LYS A 113 8.40 -18.95 -3.93
CA LYS A 113 7.40 -19.87 -4.49
C LYS A 113 7.19 -19.68 -5.99
N PHE A 114 7.33 -18.46 -6.49
CA PHE A 114 7.29 -18.17 -7.93
C PHE A 114 8.55 -18.65 -8.65
N LYS A 115 9.72 -18.57 -7.99
CA LYS A 115 10.96 -19.15 -8.52
C LYS A 115 10.82 -20.65 -8.83
N SER A 116 10.04 -21.38 -8.03
CA SER A 116 9.82 -22.81 -8.27
C SER A 116 8.66 -23.10 -9.24
N LYS A 117 7.91 -22.09 -9.71
CA LYS A 117 6.68 -22.21 -10.54
C LYS A 117 5.61 -23.13 -9.95
N ASN A 118 5.67 -23.44 -8.65
CA ASN A 118 4.80 -24.44 -8.03
C ASN A 118 3.43 -23.90 -7.61
N GLN A 119 3.18 -22.59 -7.74
CA GLN A 119 1.92 -22.00 -7.29
C GLN A 119 1.27 -21.08 -8.33
N ARG A 120 -0.06 -21.12 -8.35
CA ARG A 120 -0.93 -20.18 -9.07
C ARG A 120 -1.75 -19.40 -8.05
N VAL A 121 -1.81 -18.09 -8.20
CA VAL A 121 -2.53 -17.18 -7.29
C VAL A 121 -3.53 -16.36 -8.09
N TYR A 122 -4.77 -16.31 -7.61
CA TYR A 122 -5.87 -15.56 -8.20
C TYR A 122 -6.43 -14.61 -7.14
N ASN A 123 -6.70 -13.36 -7.52
CA ASN A 123 -7.24 -12.35 -6.62
C ASN A 123 -8.50 -11.73 -7.23
N LYS A 124 -9.55 -11.61 -6.42
CA LYS A 124 -10.68 -10.70 -6.66
C LYS A 124 -10.56 -9.55 -5.68
N ILE A 125 -10.62 -8.32 -6.19
CA ILE A 125 -10.56 -7.10 -5.38
C ILE A 125 -11.85 -6.33 -5.63
N GLU A 126 -12.58 -6.04 -4.57
CA GLU A 126 -13.77 -5.21 -4.59
C GLU A 126 -13.48 -3.95 -3.77
N GLN A 127 -13.78 -2.78 -4.33
CA GLN A 127 -13.48 -1.48 -3.73
C GLN A 127 -14.74 -0.63 -3.64
N CYS A 128 -14.94 -0.01 -2.48
CA CYS A 128 -15.96 1.02 -2.25
C CYS A 128 -15.24 2.32 -1.92
N ILE A 129 -15.02 3.17 -2.92
CA ILE A 129 -14.31 4.45 -2.73
C ILE A 129 -15.30 5.52 -2.30
N ARG A 130 -14.89 6.36 -1.33
CA ARG A 130 -15.73 7.45 -0.81
C ARG A 130 -15.21 8.83 -1.23
N TYR A 131 -13.94 9.11 -0.98
CA TYR A 131 -13.36 10.42 -1.27
C TYR A 131 -11.86 10.35 -1.42
N GLN A 132 -11.31 11.32 -2.15
CA GLN A 132 -9.88 11.58 -2.23
C GLN A 132 -9.53 12.78 -1.36
N VAL A 133 -8.39 12.70 -0.70
CA VAL A 133 -7.87 13.77 0.15
C VAL A 133 -6.44 14.04 -0.25
N GLY A 134 -6.00 15.29 -0.20
CA GLY A 134 -4.63 15.61 -0.52
C GLY A 134 -4.16 16.94 0.00
N ILE A 135 -2.84 17.11 -0.03
CA ILE A 135 -2.15 18.35 0.30
C ILE A 135 -1.29 18.82 -0.88
N PRO A 136 -1.36 20.09 -1.27
CA PRO A 136 -0.45 20.67 -2.26
C PRO A 136 1.00 20.67 -1.76
N LEU A 137 1.93 20.27 -2.62
CA LEU A 137 3.35 20.16 -2.29
C LEU A 137 4.08 21.51 -2.21
N ASN A 138 3.49 22.58 -2.75
CA ASN A 138 4.09 23.91 -2.82
C ASN A 138 3.73 24.82 -1.63
N LEU A 139 2.99 24.32 -0.63
CA LEU A 139 2.68 25.07 0.58
C LEU A 139 3.71 24.79 1.69
N PRO A 140 4.04 25.79 2.53
CA PRO A 140 4.99 25.63 3.63
C PRO A 140 4.32 24.94 4.82
N TRP A 141 4.18 23.62 4.73
CA TRP A 141 3.61 22.81 5.79
C TRP A 141 4.50 22.82 7.04
N LYS A 142 3.86 22.85 8.22
CA LYS A 142 4.56 22.62 9.48
C LYS A 142 4.88 21.12 9.60
N TYR A 143 6.05 20.80 10.14
CA TYR A 143 6.46 19.43 10.39
C TYR A 143 6.33 19.06 11.86
N THR A 144 6.22 17.77 12.14
CA THR A 144 6.23 17.26 13.52
C THR A 144 7.60 17.49 14.15
N GLU A 145 7.62 17.76 15.47
CA GLU A 145 8.88 17.98 16.22
C GLU A 145 9.86 16.81 16.05
N SER A 146 9.36 15.57 16.06
CA SER A 146 10.15 14.35 15.84
C SER A 146 10.82 14.33 14.46
N PHE A 147 10.11 14.76 13.41
CA PHE A 147 10.67 14.84 12.07
C PHE A 147 11.76 15.91 11.99
N GLU A 148 11.46 17.12 12.46
CA GLU A 148 12.42 18.24 12.45
C GLU A 148 13.70 17.89 13.23
N PHE A 149 13.54 17.32 14.43
CA PHE A 149 14.66 16.87 15.23
C PHE A 149 15.49 15.81 14.51
N SER A 150 14.86 14.84 13.84
CA SER A 150 15.57 13.78 13.14
C SER A 150 16.31 14.31 11.91
N VAL A 151 15.69 15.21 11.15
CA VAL A 151 16.33 15.92 10.03
C VAL A 151 17.54 16.73 10.52
N SER A 152 17.45 17.36 11.69
CA SER A 152 18.56 18.13 12.27
C SER A 152 19.78 17.27 12.64
N LYS A 153 19.66 15.94 12.66
CA LYS A 153 20.75 15.00 12.96
C LYS A 153 21.34 14.35 11.71
N LEU A 154 20.80 14.64 10.52
CA LEU A 154 21.27 14.04 9.27
C LEU A 154 22.60 14.66 8.82
N PRO A 155 23.67 13.86 8.67
CA PRO A 155 24.94 14.35 8.16
C PRO A 155 24.91 14.52 6.64
N VAL A 156 25.66 15.50 6.14
CA VAL A 156 26.04 15.54 4.71
C VAL A 156 27.12 14.48 4.50
N LEU A 157 26.81 13.46 3.72
CA LEU A 157 27.71 12.36 3.39
C LEU A 157 28.74 12.81 2.36
N LYS A 158 30.02 12.49 2.62
CA LYS A 158 31.07 12.61 1.61
C LYS A 158 31.42 11.23 1.08
N TYR A 159 31.61 11.12 -0.23
CA TYR A 159 32.02 9.87 -0.87
C TYR A 159 33.23 9.19 -0.18
N SER A 160 34.22 9.98 0.24
CA SER A 160 35.41 9.49 0.95
C SER A 160 35.11 8.77 2.28
N GLU A 161 34.01 9.12 2.94
CA GLU A 161 33.61 8.60 4.25
C GLU A 161 32.82 7.30 4.14
N ILE A 162 32.24 7.03 2.95
CA ILE A 162 31.32 5.90 2.73
C ILE A 162 31.82 4.90 1.68
N LYS A 163 32.87 5.22 0.93
CA LYS A 163 33.42 4.35 -0.14
C LYS A 163 33.82 2.95 0.34
N GLU A 164 34.12 2.80 1.63
CA GLU A 164 34.49 1.52 2.26
C GLU A 164 33.35 0.95 3.12
N CYS A 165 32.18 1.59 3.14
CA CYS A 165 31.01 1.06 3.82
C CYS A 165 30.45 -0.12 3.00
N ASN A 166 30.45 -1.29 3.63
CA ASN A 166 29.67 -2.43 3.16
C ASN A 166 28.52 -2.65 4.15
N ILE A 167 27.33 -2.19 3.79
CA ILE A 167 26.15 -2.23 4.65
C ILE A 167 25.67 -3.66 4.98
N LEU A 168 26.08 -4.65 4.18
CA LEU A 168 25.71 -6.06 4.36
C LEU A 168 26.65 -6.82 5.29
N ASP A 169 27.80 -6.23 5.65
CA ASP A 169 28.78 -6.90 6.49
C ASP A 169 28.35 -6.91 7.96
N LYS A 170 27.64 -7.98 8.35
CA LYS A 170 27.19 -8.25 9.71
C LYS A 170 28.31 -8.80 10.62
N SER A 171 29.53 -8.97 10.13
CA SER A 171 30.61 -9.69 10.83
C SER A 171 31.38 -8.86 11.86
N SER A 172 31.05 -7.58 12.04
CA SER A 172 31.62 -6.77 13.14
C SER A 172 30.52 -5.99 13.87
N GLY A 173 30.48 -6.14 15.20
CA GLY A 173 29.55 -5.41 16.08
C GLY A 173 29.69 -3.88 16.04
N SER A 174 30.59 -3.34 15.20
CA SER A 174 30.55 -1.98 14.69
C SER A 174 31.36 -1.93 13.40
N ASN A 175 30.70 -1.86 12.24
CA ASN A 175 31.38 -1.45 11.02
C ASN A 175 31.49 0.08 11.06
N ASP A 176 32.50 0.60 11.78
CA ASP A 176 32.72 2.05 11.98
C ASP A 176 32.73 2.83 10.65
N LYS A 177 33.09 2.15 9.55
CA LYS A 177 33.09 2.69 8.19
C LYS A 177 31.71 3.05 7.65
N CYS A 178 30.65 2.48 8.22
CA CYS A 178 29.26 2.81 7.89
C CYS A 178 28.63 3.77 8.91
N ASP A 179 29.36 4.23 9.93
CA ASP A 179 28.84 5.17 10.94
C ASP A 179 28.20 6.43 10.34
N PRO A 180 28.76 7.05 9.29
CA PRO A 180 28.14 8.22 8.68
C PRO A 180 26.73 7.94 8.11
N ILE A 181 26.45 6.70 7.70
CA ILE A 181 25.18 6.31 7.07
C ILE A 181 24.13 5.92 8.13
N LYS A 182 24.54 5.47 9.32
CA LYS A 182 23.62 5.00 10.38
C LYS A 182 22.49 6.01 10.73
N PRO A 183 22.72 7.33 10.84
CA PRO A 183 21.64 8.30 11.07
C PRO A 183 20.59 8.29 9.96
N TRP A 184 21.02 8.15 8.71
CA TRP A 184 20.11 8.07 7.56
C TRP A 184 19.28 6.78 7.57
N ILE A 185 19.89 5.63 7.89
CA ILE A 185 19.14 4.36 8.02
C ILE A 185 18.04 4.49 9.07
N LYS A 186 18.36 5.02 10.25
CA LYS A 186 17.37 5.26 11.31
C LYS A 186 16.26 6.22 10.88
N PHE A 187 16.60 7.24 10.09
CA PHE A 187 15.62 8.16 9.53
C PHE A 187 14.65 7.45 8.58
N PHE A 188 15.14 6.61 7.67
CA PHE A 188 14.29 5.81 6.78
C PHE A 188 13.47 4.75 7.53
N GLU A 189 14.02 4.13 8.56
CA GLU A 189 13.28 3.19 9.42
C GLU A 189 12.12 3.88 10.14
N MET A 190 12.31 5.14 10.56
CA MET A 190 11.31 5.89 11.33
C MET A 190 10.26 6.57 10.44
N PHE A 191 10.67 7.20 9.34
CA PHE A 191 9.83 8.05 8.50
C PHE A 191 9.61 7.51 7.09
N GLY A 192 10.27 6.41 6.72
CA GLY A 192 10.19 5.89 5.36
C GLY A 192 11.01 6.72 4.38
N THR A 193 10.76 6.52 3.09
CA THR A 193 11.49 7.13 1.98
C THR A 193 10.63 8.16 1.24
N HIS A 194 9.33 8.12 1.45
CA HIS A 194 8.36 9.03 0.87
C HIS A 194 7.45 9.55 1.98
N PHE A 195 6.59 10.50 1.67
CA PHE A 195 5.43 10.83 2.49
C PHE A 195 4.18 10.87 1.63
N ASN A 196 3.06 10.49 2.22
CA ASN A 196 1.78 10.46 1.55
C ASN A 196 1.22 11.86 1.47
N HIS A 197 1.01 12.37 0.26
CA HIS A 197 0.42 13.69 0.06
C HIS A 197 -0.97 13.62 -0.56
N GLN A 198 -1.42 12.43 -0.96
CA GLN A 198 -2.80 12.18 -1.36
C GLN A 198 -3.21 10.75 -1.00
N LEU A 199 -4.45 10.58 -0.58
CA LEU A 199 -5.05 9.28 -0.27
C LEU A 199 -6.38 9.14 -1.01
N THR A 200 -6.69 7.91 -1.38
CA THR A 200 -8.03 7.46 -1.72
C THR A 200 -8.58 6.72 -0.52
N LEU A 201 -9.64 7.25 0.09
CA LEU A 201 -10.27 6.72 1.29
C LEU A 201 -11.55 5.97 0.93
N GLY A 202 -11.73 4.80 1.54
CA GLY A 202 -12.85 3.91 1.26
C GLY A 202 -12.68 2.53 1.91
N GLY A 203 -13.24 1.52 1.27
CA GLY A 203 -13.18 0.12 1.68
C GLY A 203 -12.62 -0.76 0.56
N LYS A 204 -11.90 -1.82 0.92
CA LYS A 204 -11.37 -2.82 0.01
C LYS A 204 -11.54 -4.22 0.58
N ILE A 205 -12.17 -5.12 -0.18
CA ILE A 205 -12.20 -6.55 0.07
C ILE A 205 -11.29 -7.23 -0.95
N THR A 206 -10.31 -7.98 -0.49
CA THR A 206 -9.43 -8.81 -1.33
C THR A 206 -9.68 -10.27 -1.00
N GLN A 207 -10.18 -11.04 -1.98
CA GLN A 207 -10.33 -12.48 -1.90
C GLN A 207 -9.22 -13.13 -2.74
N THR A 208 -8.39 -13.96 -2.11
CA THR A 208 -7.27 -14.64 -2.73
C THR A 208 -7.48 -16.15 -2.73
N MET A 209 -7.32 -16.79 -3.88
CA MET A 209 -7.18 -18.24 -4.01
C MET A 209 -5.77 -18.61 -4.42
N ARG A 210 -5.19 -19.61 -3.76
CA ARG A 210 -3.85 -20.14 -4.07
C ARG A 210 -3.91 -21.63 -4.30
N PHE A 211 -3.23 -22.08 -5.33
CA PHE A 211 -3.21 -23.48 -5.75
C PHE A 211 -1.78 -23.95 -5.97
N ASP A 212 -1.53 -25.24 -5.73
CA ASP A 212 -0.39 -25.90 -6.34
C ASP A 212 -0.61 -26.00 -7.85
N ALA A 213 0.39 -25.60 -8.64
CA ALA A 213 0.28 -25.53 -10.09
C ALA A 213 0.00 -26.92 -10.71
N SER A 214 0.66 -27.96 -10.22
CA SER A 214 0.48 -29.32 -10.75
C SER A 214 -0.92 -29.86 -10.49
N ARG A 215 -1.48 -29.58 -9.30
CA ARG A 215 -2.87 -29.96 -8.97
C ARG A 215 -3.90 -29.19 -9.79
N LEU A 216 -3.62 -27.92 -10.08
CA LEU A 216 -4.52 -27.09 -10.89
C LEU A 216 -4.51 -27.56 -12.36
N ASP A 217 -3.33 -27.89 -12.89
CA ASP A 217 -3.20 -28.42 -14.24
C ASP A 217 -3.83 -29.82 -14.36
N ASP A 218 -3.69 -30.68 -13.35
CA ASP A 218 -4.40 -31.97 -13.28
C ASP A 218 -5.93 -31.82 -13.37
N LEU A 219 -6.52 -30.83 -12.68
CA LEU A 219 -7.95 -30.54 -12.80
C LEU A 219 -8.33 -30.11 -14.22
N ARG A 220 -7.51 -29.27 -14.87
CA ARG A 220 -7.73 -28.85 -16.27
C ARG A 220 -7.72 -30.04 -17.23
N GLU A 221 -6.75 -30.93 -17.07
CA GLU A 221 -6.64 -32.17 -17.86
C GLU A 221 -7.85 -33.09 -17.66
N HIS A 222 -8.43 -33.10 -16.45
CA HIS A 222 -9.66 -33.83 -16.13
C HIS A 222 -10.96 -33.09 -16.49
N GLY A 223 -10.87 -32.05 -17.35
CA GLY A 223 -12.02 -31.38 -17.96
C GLY A 223 -12.77 -30.40 -17.06
N VAL A 224 -12.15 -29.98 -15.94
CA VAL A 224 -12.65 -28.90 -15.09
C VAL A 224 -12.37 -27.57 -15.77
N ASP A 225 -13.42 -26.75 -15.89
CA ASP A 225 -13.25 -25.36 -16.31
C ASP A 225 -12.74 -24.54 -15.12
N VAL A 226 -11.42 -24.51 -14.97
CA VAL A 226 -10.76 -23.86 -13.83
C VAL A 226 -11.05 -22.35 -13.78
N ASP A 227 -11.07 -21.68 -14.92
CA ASP A 227 -11.24 -20.22 -14.93
C ASP A 227 -12.68 -19.86 -14.52
N PHE A 228 -13.67 -20.59 -15.05
CA PHE A 228 -15.07 -20.44 -14.61
C PHE A 228 -15.28 -20.86 -13.16
N ALA A 229 -14.64 -21.95 -12.70
CA ALA A 229 -14.73 -22.42 -11.33
C ALA A 229 -14.13 -21.40 -10.34
N ILE A 230 -13.02 -20.74 -10.70
CA ILE A 230 -12.42 -19.66 -9.91
C ILE A 230 -13.36 -18.47 -9.82
N GLN A 231 -13.92 -18.02 -10.96
CA GLN A 231 -14.90 -16.92 -10.97
C GLN A 231 -16.12 -17.25 -10.09
N THR A 232 -16.63 -18.49 -10.17
CA THR A 232 -17.76 -18.95 -9.35
C THR A 232 -17.37 -19.06 -7.86
N SER A 233 -16.14 -19.47 -7.55
CA SER A 233 -15.64 -19.61 -6.18
C SER A 233 -15.39 -18.26 -5.51
N LEU A 234 -14.98 -17.25 -6.29
CA LEU A 234 -14.80 -15.86 -5.87
C LEU A 234 -16.10 -15.04 -5.98
N GLY A 235 -17.23 -15.63 -6.35
CA GLY A 235 -18.53 -14.95 -6.38
C GLY A 235 -18.67 -13.88 -7.46
N SER A 236 -18.07 -14.08 -8.64
CA SER A 236 -18.21 -13.19 -9.81
C SER A 236 -19.26 -13.68 -10.82
N SER A 237 -19.95 -14.79 -10.56
CA SER A 237 -20.95 -15.37 -11.47
C SER A 237 -22.38 -15.12 -10.98
N GLU A 238 -23.03 -14.08 -11.51
CA GLU A 238 -24.46 -13.85 -11.34
C GLU A 238 -25.24 -14.71 -12.35
N GLY A 239 -25.75 -15.86 -11.93
CA GLY A 239 -26.59 -16.70 -12.79
C GLY A 239 -26.86 -18.10 -12.27
N ASN A 240 -27.84 -18.78 -12.87
CA ASN A 240 -28.15 -20.19 -12.58
C ASN A 240 -26.91 -21.06 -12.83
N VAL A 241 -26.20 -21.38 -11.74
CA VAL A 241 -25.00 -22.22 -11.77
C VAL A 241 -25.41 -23.62 -12.21
N SER A 242 -24.87 -24.07 -13.35
CA SER A 242 -25.13 -25.43 -13.82
C SER A 242 -24.59 -26.48 -12.84
N ALA A 243 -25.20 -27.67 -12.81
CA ALA A 243 -24.72 -28.77 -11.94
C ALA A 243 -23.24 -29.12 -12.19
N LYS A 244 -22.75 -28.96 -13.43
CA LYS A 244 -21.33 -29.15 -13.78
C LYS A 244 -20.46 -28.09 -13.09
N ALA A 245 -20.85 -26.82 -13.16
CA ALA A 245 -20.13 -25.73 -12.54
C ALA A 245 -20.02 -25.86 -11.02
N SER A 246 -21.09 -26.28 -10.34
CA SER A 246 -21.05 -26.54 -8.89
C SER A 246 -20.07 -27.66 -8.54
N LYS A 247 -19.99 -28.71 -9.37
CA LYS A 247 -19.04 -29.81 -9.19
C LYS A 247 -17.59 -29.37 -9.43
N ASP A 248 -17.36 -28.57 -10.46
CA ASP A 248 -16.06 -28.01 -10.80
C ASP A 248 -15.56 -27.06 -9.71
N LYS A 249 -16.44 -26.20 -9.17
CA LYS A 249 -16.17 -25.38 -7.98
C LYS A 249 -15.79 -26.22 -6.76
N SER A 250 -16.54 -27.29 -6.46
CA SER A 250 -16.24 -28.15 -5.29
C SER A 250 -14.85 -28.77 -5.39
N LYS A 251 -14.49 -29.30 -6.56
CA LYS A 251 -13.14 -29.87 -6.80
C LYS A 251 -12.05 -28.82 -6.66
N LEU A 252 -12.31 -27.60 -7.14
CA LEU A 252 -11.38 -26.49 -7.01
C LEU A 252 -11.22 -26.08 -5.54
N ASP A 253 -12.31 -26.00 -4.79
CA ASP A 253 -12.33 -25.62 -3.37
C ASP A 253 -11.59 -26.63 -2.48
N GLU A 254 -11.60 -27.91 -2.81
CA GLU A 254 -10.84 -28.95 -2.10
C GLU A 254 -9.33 -28.80 -2.22
N ILE A 255 -8.84 -28.19 -3.30
CA ILE A 255 -7.41 -28.04 -3.57
C ILE A 255 -6.88 -26.63 -3.31
N GLY A 256 -7.79 -25.65 -3.23
CA GLY A 256 -7.47 -24.23 -3.12
C GLY A 256 -7.36 -23.74 -1.68
N PHE A 257 -6.29 -23.02 -1.38
CA PHE A 257 -6.23 -22.20 -0.18
C PHE A 257 -6.94 -20.88 -0.43
N LYS A 258 -7.92 -20.54 0.42
CA LYS A 258 -8.68 -19.27 0.36
C LYS A 258 -8.25 -18.33 1.48
N LYS A 259 -8.07 -17.06 1.15
CA LYS A 259 -7.87 -15.97 2.11
C LYS A 259 -8.77 -14.81 1.74
N ILE A 260 -9.36 -14.17 2.75
CA ILE A 260 -10.10 -12.92 2.57
C ILE A 260 -9.48 -11.86 3.48
N SER A 261 -9.29 -10.66 2.95
CA SER A 261 -8.77 -9.50 3.65
C SER A 261 -9.74 -8.34 3.44
N VAL A 262 -10.14 -7.68 4.52
CA VAL A 262 -11.10 -6.57 4.49
C VAL A 262 -10.44 -5.36 5.13
N LEU A 263 -10.37 -4.25 4.39
CA LEU A 263 -9.82 -2.97 4.82
C LEU A 263 -10.90 -1.89 4.73
N GLY A 264 -11.22 -1.23 5.84
CA GLY A 264 -12.30 -0.23 5.89
C GLY A 264 -13.70 -0.85 5.96
N GLY A 265 -14.62 -0.13 6.60
CA GLY A 265 -15.94 -0.64 6.98
C GLY A 265 -15.89 -1.65 8.14
N HIS A 266 -17.04 -2.22 8.46
CA HIS A 266 -17.19 -3.33 9.40
C HIS A 266 -16.94 -4.66 8.69
N MET A 267 -16.40 -5.66 9.39
CA MET A 267 -16.18 -6.98 8.81
C MET A 267 -17.52 -7.59 8.34
N PRO A 268 -17.70 -7.92 7.04
CA PRO A 268 -18.91 -8.58 6.55
C PRO A 268 -19.00 -10.02 7.06
N ASN A 269 -20.20 -10.60 7.02
CA ASN A 269 -20.34 -12.04 7.17
C ASN A 269 -19.96 -12.75 5.87
N PHE A 270 -19.57 -14.02 5.99
CA PHE A 270 -19.23 -14.86 4.84
C PHE A 270 -20.16 -16.09 4.78
N PRO A 271 -20.59 -16.52 3.59
CA PRO A 271 -20.20 -16.03 2.25
C PRO A 271 -20.70 -14.61 1.95
N LEU A 272 -19.90 -13.84 1.20
CA LEU A 272 -20.22 -12.47 0.83
C LEU A 272 -21.23 -12.50 -0.32
N ASP A 273 -22.52 -12.37 -0.01
CA ASP A 273 -23.58 -12.17 -0.98
C ASP A 273 -23.86 -10.68 -1.21
N ASP A 274 -24.80 -10.36 -2.09
CA ASP A 274 -25.10 -8.97 -2.47
C ASP A 274 -25.61 -8.14 -1.27
N GLU A 275 -26.35 -8.77 -0.33
CA GLU A 275 -26.86 -8.10 0.87
C GLU A 275 -25.73 -7.81 1.86
N GLU A 276 -24.85 -8.77 2.12
CA GLU A 276 -23.67 -8.59 2.97
C GLU A 276 -22.67 -7.60 2.35
N PHE A 277 -22.50 -7.63 1.03
CA PHE A 277 -21.68 -6.64 0.32
C PHE A 277 -22.25 -5.23 0.46
N ALA A 278 -23.57 -5.06 0.30
CA ALA A 278 -24.23 -3.77 0.47
C ALA A 278 -24.09 -3.26 1.92
N SER A 279 -24.30 -4.13 2.91
CA SER A 279 -24.14 -3.82 4.34
C SER A 279 -22.70 -3.39 4.66
N TRP A 280 -21.70 -4.10 4.12
CA TRP A 280 -20.30 -3.68 4.23
C TRP A 280 -20.06 -2.32 3.58
N ALA A 281 -20.53 -2.12 2.33
CA ALA A 281 -20.34 -0.89 1.59
C ALA A 281 -20.97 0.33 2.30
N GLU A 282 -22.11 0.16 2.96
CA GLU A 282 -22.71 1.20 3.80
C GLU A 282 -21.80 1.56 4.98
N SER A 283 -21.26 0.55 5.68
CA SER A 283 -20.38 0.76 6.83
C SER A 283 -19.02 1.40 6.49
N VAL A 284 -18.60 1.36 5.22
CA VAL A 284 -17.38 2.04 4.74
C VAL A 284 -17.46 3.55 4.95
N SER A 285 -18.67 4.13 4.93
CA SER A 285 -18.87 5.56 5.19
C SER A 285 -18.48 5.97 6.61
N ASP A 286 -18.68 5.09 7.59
CA ASP A 286 -18.35 5.33 9.00
C ASP A 286 -16.88 5.06 9.31
N ASN A 287 -16.28 4.07 8.64
CA ASN A 287 -14.90 3.63 8.88
C ASN A 287 -14.06 3.54 7.59
N PRO A 288 -13.89 4.64 6.84
CA PRO A 288 -13.07 4.65 5.64
C PRO A 288 -11.58 4.52 5.98
N MET A 289 -10.88 3.74 5.18
CA MET A 289 -9.45 3.46 5.29
C MET A 289 -8.73 3.79 3.97
N PRO A 290 -7.41 4.03 3.99
CA PRO A 290 -6.67 4.31 2.76
C PRO A 290 -6.56 3.05 1.90
N VAL A 291 -7.32 3.03 0.81
CA VAL A 291 -7.32 1.97 -0.20
C VAL A 291 -6.41 2.29 -1.38
N GLY A 292 -6.02 3.55 -1.54
CA GLY A 292 -5.04 4.05 -2.49
C GLY A 292 -4.19 5.18 -1.89
N VAL A 293 -2.93 5.27 -2.31
CA VAL A 293 -1.95 6.23 -1.78
C VAL A 293 -1.15 6.85 -2.92
N VAL A 294 -0.90 8.16 -2.85
CA VAL A 294 0.13 8.83 -3.64
C VAL A 294 1.17 9.42 -2.70
N ALA A 295 2.41 8.97 -2.84
CA ALA A 295 3.52 9.38 -2.02
C ALA A 295 4.61 10.05 -2.85
N THR A 296 5.30 11.04 -2.28
CA THR A 296 6.42 11.71 -2.93
C THR A 296 7.67 11.63 -2.05
N SER A 297 8.86 11.64 -2.67
CA SER A 297 10.13 11.48 -1.97
C SER A 297 10.31 12.49 -0.84
N LEU A 298 10.79 12.01 0.32
CA LEU A 298 11.13 12.88 1.46
C LEU A 298 12.24 13.87 1.13
N LYS A 299 13.05 13.60 0.10
CA LYS A 299 14.07 14.54 -0.40
C LYS A 299 13.51 15.94 -0.67
N THR A 300 12.24 16.01 -1.11
CA THR A 300 11.55 17.28 -1.39
C THR A 300 11.33 18.15 -0.15
N LEU A 301 11.37 17.56 1.04
CA LEU A 301 11.22 18.26 2.33
C LEU A 301 12.56 18.62 2.99
N LEU A 302 13.68 18.22 2.39
CA LEU A 302 15.03 18.40 2.95
C LEU A 302 15.75 19.59 2.29
N ASP A 303 16.68 20.17 3.07
CA ASP A 303 17.63 21.16 2.56
C ASP A 303 18.41 20.59 1.35
N PRO A 304 18.54 21.33 0.24
CA PRO A 304 19.27 20.89 -0.96
C PRO A 304 20.66 20.32 -0.69
N LYS A 305 21.36 20.78 0.35
CA LYS A 305 22.69 20.24 0.72
C LYS A 305 22.68 18.76 1.12
N LEU A 306 21.51 18.24 1.53
CA LEU A 306 21.32 16.86 1.95
C LEU A 306 20.87 15.95 0.79
N HIS A 307 20.52 16.50 -0.38
CA HIS A 307 19.91 15.71 -1.47
C HIS A 307 20.81 14.59 -1.99
N SER A 308 22.09 14.87 -2.23
CA SER A 308 23.03 13.82 -2.65
C SER A 308 23.28 12.78 -1.56
N SER A 309 23.22 13.19 -0.29
CA SER A 309 23.35 12.28 0.85
C SER A 309 22.13 11.38 1.00
N TYR A 310 20.94 11.95 0.76
CA TYR A 310 19.67 11.22 0.71
C TYR A 310 19.72 10.12 -0.35
N ASP A 311 20.10 10.45 -1.59
CA ASP A 311 20.11 9.49 -2.71
C ASP A 311 21.05 8.31 -2.44
N GLU A 312 22.25 8.60 -1.93
CA GLU A 312 23.22 7.58 -1.58
C GLU A 312 22.76 6.72 -0.40
N ALA A 313 22.26 7.35 0.67
CA ALA A 313 21.79 6.60 1.82
C ALA A 313 20.55 5.75 1.50
N LEU A 314 19.65 6.24 0.63
CA LEU A 314 18.48 5.51 0.16
C LEU A 314 18.90 4.27 -0.64
N HIS A 315 19.94 4.38 -1.47
CA HIS A 315 20.51 3.23 -2.16
C HIS A 315 21.05 2.17 -1.17
N GLN A 316 21.80 2.58 -0.14
CA GLN A 316 22.28 1.67 0.91
C GLN A 316 21.14 1.05 1.73
N TYR A 317 20.12 1.84 2.07
CA TYR A 317 18.90 1.37 2.75
C TYR A 317 18.17 0.31 1.92
N GLY A 318 18.05 0.54 0.61
CA GLY A 318 17.53 -0.43 -0.34
C GLY A 318 18.32 -1.73 -0.31
N ILE A 319 19.66 -1.68 -0.42
CA ILE A 319 20.51 -2.87 -0.37
C ILE A 319 20.32 -3.66 0.94
N LEU A 320 20.23 -2.96 2.07
CA LEU A 320 20.11 -3.57 3.39
C LEU A 320 18.77 -4.31 3.59
N ASN A 321 17.67 -3.73 3.11
CA ASN A 321 16.32 -4.13 3.50
C ASN A 321 15.49 -4.83 2.39
N GLY A 322 15.83 -4.55 1.13
CA GLY A 322 15.21 -5.18 -0.04
C GLY A 322 15.99 -6.40 -0.54
N ILE A 323 15.51 -6.97 -1.63
CA ILE A 323 16.26 -7.99 -2.40
C ILE A 323 17.17 -7.24 -3.37
N ASN A 324 18.46 -7.56 -3.37
CA ASN A 324 19.43 -6.83 -4.18
C ASN A 324 19.40 -7.27 -5.66
N TYR A 325 19.94 -6.42 -6.54
CA TYR A 325 19.89 -6.61 -7.99
C TYR A 325 20.56 -7.91 -8.49
N GLU A 326 21.62 -8.36 -7.82
CA GLU A 326 22.29 -9.61 -8.17
C GLU A 326 21.47 -10.84 -7.75
N GLN A 327 20.76 -10.77 -6.61
CA GLN A 327 19.76 -11.78 -6.24
C GLN A 327 18.60 -11.82 -7.23
N LEU A 328 18.15 -10.67 -7.75
CA LEU A 328 17.11 -10.60 -8.78
C LEU A 328 17.57 -11.19 -10.12
N LYS A 329 18.77 -10.82 -10.60
CA LYS A 329 19.36 -11.30 -11.87
C LYS A 329 19.58 -12.81 -11.93
N VAL A 330 20.09 -13.40 -10.85
CA VAL A 330 20.32 -14.85 -10.75
C VAL A 330 19.00 -15.64 -10.87
N ILE A 331 17.86 -14.98 -10.70
CA ILE A 331 16.55 -15.61 -10.57
C ILE A 331 15.63 -15.32 -11.76
N SER A 332 15.72 -14.16 -12.42
CA SER A 332 14.83 -13.83 -13.55
C SER A 332 15.24 -14.47 -14.87
N GLY A 333 16.47 -14.98 -15.03
CA GLY A 333 16.95 -15.62 -16.26
C GLY A 333 17.15 -14.68 -17.45
N ASP A 334 16.42 -13.56 -17.51
CA ASP A 334 16.59 -12.44 -18.42
C ASP A 334 16.04 -11.14 -17.76
N VAL A 335 16.63 -9.99 -18.08
CA VAL A 335 16.44 -8.70 -17.35
C VAL A 335 15.37 -7.82 -18.00
N THR A 336 14.88 -8.21 -19.18
CA THR A 336 13.99 -7.38 -20.01
C THR A 336 12.49 -7.53 -19.68
N GLU A 337 12.11 -8.55 -18.92
CA GLU A 337 10.70 -8.81 -18.58
C GLU A 337 10.23 -8.06 -17.32
N PHE A 338 11.10 -7.92 -16.32
CA PHE A 338 10.72 -7.33 -15.02
C PHE A 338 10.50 -5.81 -15.09
N SER A 339 11.27 -5.10 -15.93
CA SER A 339 11.06 -3.67 -16.17
C SER A 339 9.77 -3.38 -16.94
N LYS A 340 9.20 -4.38 -17.64
CA LYS A 340 7.87 -4.28 -18.25
C LYS A 340 6.75 -4.56 -17.25
N GLU A 341 6.95 -5.44 -16.26
CA GLU A 341 5.93 -5.72 -15.23
C GLU A 341 5.76 -4.56 -14.24
N VAL A 342 6.83 -3.87 -13.85
CA VAL A 342 6.75 -2.68 -12.99
C VAL A 342 6.13 -1.48 -13.72
N ASN A 343 6.36 -1.35 -15.03
CA ASN A 343 5.70 -0.35 -15.88
C ASN A 343 4.31 -0.80 -16.39
N GLY A 344 3.95 -2.07 -16.14
CA GLY A 344 2.77 -2.75 -16.68
C GLY A 344 1.65 -2.93 -15.66
N ALA A 345 1.75 -2.33 -14.47
CA ALA A 345 0.65 -2.25 -13.50
C ALA A 345 -0.56 -1.40 -13.97
N SER A 346 -0.66 -1.13 -15.27
CA SER A 346 -1.93 -0.83 -15.92
C SER A 346 -2.73 -2.14 -15.99
N VAL A 347 -3.67 -2.30 -15.07
CA VAL A 347 -4.66 -3.38 -15.11
C VAL A 347 -5.36 -3.33 -16.47
N THR A 348 -5.09 -4.33 -17.31
CA THR A 348 -5.92 -4.64 -18.47
C THR A 348 -7.25 -5.14 -17.93
N ILE A 349 -8.26 -4.28 -17.97
CA ILE A 349 -9.65 -4.68 -17.81
C ILE A 349 -10.04 -5.40 -19.10
N GLN A 350 -10.33 -6.70 -19.01
CA GLN A 350 -11.30 -7.32 -19.90
C GLN A 350 -12.63 -7.40 -19.17
#